data_AF-A0A7C3U7L2-F1
#
_entry.id   AF-A0A7C3U7L2-F1
#
_cell.length_a   1.000
_cell.length_b   1.000
_cell.length_c   1.000
_cell.angle_alpha   90.00
_cell.angle_beta   90.00
_cell.angle_gamma   90.00
#
_symmetry.space_group_name_H-M   'P 1'
#
loop_
_entity.id
_entity.type
_entity.pdbx_description
1 polymer ?
#
loop_
_entity_poly.entity_id
_entity_poly.type
_entity_poly.pdbx_seq_one_letter_code
_entity_poly.pdbx_strand_id
1 'polypeptide(L)' 'RLRKPHPCGGYEWRVVRLGADIGLRCLTCNRRVLLPRSEVERRLKTIVSHADDTPAQREDT' A
#
# COMPACT_ATOMS: atom_id res chain seq x y z
N ARG A 1 3.33 -4.37 -0.83
CA ARG A 1 4.78 -4.10 -1.04
C ARG A 1 5.11 -4.05 -2.53
N LEU A 2 5.84 -3.02 -2.99
CA LEU A 2 6.26 -2.90 -4.39
C LEU A 2 7.68 -3.47 -4.62
N ARG A 3 7.98 -3.81 -5.87
CA ARG A 3 9.30 -4.33 -6.32
C ARG A 3 10.38 -3.25 -6.27
N LYS A 4 10.03 -2.02 -6.66
CA LYS A 4 10.95 -0.86 -6.63
C LYS A 4 10.78 -0.09 -5.32
N PRO A 5 11.88 0.38 -4.70
CA PRO A 5 11.80 1.27 -3.55
C PRO A 5 11.23 2.63 -3.97
N HIS A 6 10.55 3.28 -3.03
CA HIS A 6 10.30 4.71 -3.06
C HIS A 6 11.65 5.47 -2.99
N PRO A 7 11.78 6.70 -3.52
CA PRO A 7 12.99 7.50 -3.37
C PRO A 7 13.49 7.70 -1.93
N CYS A 8 12.63 7.50 -0.92
CA CYS A 8 13.05 7.53 0.49
C CYS A 8 13.64 6.19 1.01
N GLY A 9 13.73 5.15 0.18
CA GLY A 9 14.17 3.80 0.57
C GLY A 9 13.06 2.84 1.03
N GLY A 10 11.84 3.31 1.24
CA GLY A 10 10.71 2.47 1.68
C GLY A 10 10.13 1.59 0.58
N TYR A 11 9.70 0.37 0.92
CA TYR A 11 9.07 -0.59 -0.02
C TYR A 11 7.58 -0.78 0.21
N GLU A 12 7.09 -0.30 1.35
CA GLU A 12 5.74 -0.52 1.82
C GLU A 12 4.85 0.67 1.51
N TRP A 13 3.68 0.34 0.97
CA TRP A 13 2.73 1.28 0.44
C TRP A 13 1.35 0.86 0.90
N ARG A 14 0.58 1.83 1.39
CA ARG A 14 -0.84 1.68 1.67
C ARG A 14 -1.65 2.23 0.49
N VAL A 15 -2.57 1.43 -0.01
CA VAL A 15 -3.54 1.89 -1.01
C VAL A 15 -4.51 2.84 -0.30
N VAL A 16 -4.64 4.06 -0.82
CA VAL A 16 -5.53 5.10 -0.25
C VAL A 16 -6.67 5.48 -1.20
N ARG A 17 -6.57 5.12 -2.48
CA ARG A 17 -7.60 5.34 -3.49
C ARG A 17 -7.59 4.17 -4.47
N LEU A 18 -8.79 3.74 -4.86
CA LEU A 18 -9.03 2.76 -5.92
C LEU A 18 -9.72 3.47 -7.10
N GLY A 19 -9.36 3.09 -8.32
CA GLY A 19 -9.86 3.70 -9.56
C GLY A 19 -8.98 3.34 -10.76
N ALA A 20 -9.09 4.12 -11.84
CA ALA A 20 -8.19 4.02 -13.00
C ALA A 20 -6.74 4.32 -12.60
N ASP A 21 -6.56 5.34 -11.77
CA ASP A 21 -5.33 5.61 -11.04
C ASP A 21 -5.45 5.14 -9.59
N ILE A 22 -4.44 4.42 -9.13
CA ILE A 22 -4.34 3.93 -7.76
C ILE A 22 -3.52 4.92 -6.95
N GLY A 23 -4.12 5.42 -5.87
CA GLY A 23 -3.44 6.27 -4.90
C GLY A 23 -2.64 5.41 -3.92
N LEU A 24 -1.34 5.66 -3.81
CA LEU A 24 -0.44 4.97 -2.89
C LEU A 24 0.19 5.95 -1.91
N ARG A 25 0.20 5.61 -0.62
CA ARG A 25 0.91 6.33 0.44
C ARG A 25 2.10 5.50 0.93
N CYS A 26 3.29 6.08 0.89
CA CYS A 26 4.48 5.45 1.46
C CYS A 26 4.35 5.37 2.98
N LEU A 27 4.55 4.19 3.56
CA LEU A 27 4.47 4.02 5.02
C LEU A 27 5.68 4.57 5.77
N THR A 28 6.82 4.77 5.08
CA THR A 28 8.05 5.30 5.70
C THR A 28 8.05 6.83 5.77
N CYS A 29 7.69 7.52 4.68
CA CYS A 29 7.81 8.98 4.60
C CYS A 29 6.49 9.72 4.35
N ASN A 30 5.35 9.01 4.34
CA ASN A 30 3.99 9.56 4.18
C ASN A 30 3.68 10.31 2.87
N ARG A 31 4.61 10.33 1.90
CA ARG A 31 4.34 10.89 0.58
C ARG A 31 3.32 10.06 -0.18
N ARG A 32 2.49 10.75 -0.97
CA ARG A 32 1.43 10.16 -1.79
C ARG A 32 1.82 10.26 -3.25
N VAL A 33 1.53 9.22 -4.01
CA VAL A 33 1.65 9.19 -5.47
C VAL A 33 0.39 8.62 -6.08
N LEU A 34 0.07 9.05 -7.29
CA LEU A 34 -0.94 8.45 -8.16
C LEU A 34 -0.21 7.71 -9.27
N LEU A 35 -0.53 6.44 -9.45
CA LEU A 35 0.01 5.62 -10.52
C LEU A 35 -1.15 4.95 -11.26
N PRO A 36 -1.07 4.80 -12.59
CA PRO A 36 -2.02 4.01 -13.34
C PRO A 36 -2.11 2.59 -12.79
N ARG A 37 -3.30 2.01 -12.79
CA ARG A 37 -3.54 0.65 -12.28
C ARG A 37 -2.58 -0.39 -12.87
N SER A 38 -2.38 -0.38 -14.18
CA SER A 38 -1.48 -1.30 -14.90
C SER A 38 -0.04 -1.23 -14.40
N GLU A 39 0.42 -0.02 -14.05
CA GLU A 39 1.75 0.19 -13.50
C GLU A 39 1.87 -0.36 -12.09
N VAL A 40 0.85 -0.15 -11.25
CA VAL A 40 0.83 -0.71 -9.89
C VAL A 40 0.84 -2.23 -9.93
N GLU A 41 0.02 -2.85 -10.78
CA GLU A 41 -0.04 -4.31 -10.95
C GLU A 41 1.33 -4.88 -11.36
N ARG A 42 2.00 -4.26 -12.33
CA ARG A 42 3.35 -4.68 -12.77
C ARG A 42 4.41 -4.52 -11.68
N ARG A 43 4.31 -3.45 -10.87
CA ARG A 43 5.28 -3.14 -9.79
C ARG A 43 4.96 -3.88 -8.50
N LEU A 44 3.78 -4.47 -8.35
CA LEU A 44 3.40 -5.21 -7.15
C LEU A 44 4.29 -6.45 -6.99
N LYS A 45 4.85 -6.62 -5.79
CA LYS A 45 5.62 -7.82 -5.43
C LYS A 45 4.76 -8.79 -4.63
N THR A 46 4.14 -8.28 -3.58
CA THR A 46 3.31 -9.06 -2.66
C THR A 46 2.38 -8.12 -1.88
N ILE A 47 1.25 -8.63 -1.43
CA ILE A 47 0.36 -7.97 -0.49
C ILE A 47 0.79 -8.42 0.91
N VAL A 48 1.06 -7.46 1.81
CA VAL A 48 1.66 -7.73 3.14
C VAL A 48 0.59 -7.84 4.21
N SER A 49 -0.54 -7.14 4.03
CA SER A 49 -1.70 -7.20 4.89
C SER A 49 -2.96 -6.85 4.10
N HIS A 50 -4.06 -7.49 4.45
CA HIS A 50 -5.40 -7.15 4.02
C HIS A 50 -6.12 -6.41 5.15
N ALA A 51 -7.13 -5.61 4.83
CA ALA A 51 -7.90 -4.91 5.87
C ALA A 51 -8.62 -5.87 6.83
N ASP A 52 -9.02 -7.04 6.31
CA ASP A 52 -9.66 -8.12 7.07
C ASP A 52 -8.70 -8.87 8.01
N ASP A 53 -7.39 -8.66 7.89
CA ASP A 53 -6.36 -9.24 8.78
C ASP A 53 -6.17 -8.41 10.06
N THR A 54 -7.19 -7.64 10.45
CA THR A 54 -7.24 -7.02 11.77
C THR A 54 -7.69 -8.11 12.74
N PRO A 55 -6.83 -8.60 13.65
CA PRO A 55 -7.33 -9.41 14.75
C PRO A 55 -8.29 -8.51 15.51
N ALA A 56 -9.59 -8.84 15.43
CA ALA A 56 -10.64 -8.21 16.19
C ALA A 56 -10.11 -7.97 17.60
N GLN A 57 -9.93 -6.69 17.95
CA GLN A 57 -9.53 -6.28 19.29
C GLN A 57 -10.59 -6.86 20.22
N ARG A 58 -10.25 -7.94 20.93
CA ARG A 58 -11.09 -8.53 21.96
C ARG A 58 -11.07 -7.55 23.13
N GLU A 59 -12.05 -6.66 23.18
CA GLU A 59 -12.45 -6.01 24.43
C GLU A 59 -13.28 -7.03 25.21
N ASP A 60 -12.60 -7.72 26.12
CA ASP A 60 -13.16 -8.51 27.21
C ASP A 60 -13.80 -7.51 28.19
N THR A 61 -15.14 -7.53 28.30
CA THR A 61 -15.91 -6.82 29.33
C THR A 61 -16.48 -7.85 30.29
#